data_AF-A0A536KN29-F1
#
_entry.id   AF-A0A536KN29-F1
#
_cell.length_a   1.000
_cell.length_b   1.000
_cell.length_c   1.000
_cell.angle_alpha   90.00
_cell.angle_beta   90.00
_cell.angle_gamma   90.00
#
_symmetry.space_group_name_H-M   'P 1'
#
loop_
_entity.id
_entity.type
_entity.pdbx_description
1 polymer ?
#
loop_
_entity_poly.entity_id
_entity_poly.type
_entity_poly.pdbx_seq_one_letter_code
_entity_poly.pdbx_strand_id
1 'polypeptide(L)'
;MYRAEVFVTLKAVVNDPAGLTIRGGLHALGFESVKDVRAGKYLVITVDEPDEDHARARVEDMAHQLLANAVIEDFRVELRPEPALQSPSPARGGGQGGGGS
;
A
#
# COMPACT_ATOMS: atom_id res chain seq x y z
N MET A 1 -3.94 -8.24 14.69
CA MET A 1 -3.38 -7.24 13.75
C MET A 1 -3.22 -7.80 12.33
N TYR A 2 -3.77 -7.06 11.37
CA TYR A 2 -3.70 -7.34 9.94
C TYR A 2 -3.22 -6.11 9.20
N ARG A 3 -2.45 -6.31 8.14
CA ARG A 3 -2.00 -5.27 7.21
C ARG A 3 -2.81 -5.37 5.94
N ALA A 4 -3.56 -4.31 5.63
CA ALA A 4 -4.35 -4.17 4.43
C ALA A 4 -3.67 -3.22 3.44
N GLU A 5 -3.58 -3.64 2.20
CA GLU A 5 -3.12 -2.87 1.06
C GLU A 5 -4.34 -2.56 0.18
N VAL A 6 -4.75 -1.29 0.16
CA VAL A 6 -5.92 -0.81 -0.59
C VAL A 6 -5.44 -0.04 -1.81
N PHE A 7 -5.82 -0.54 -2.98
CA PHE A 7 -5.55 0.06 -4.28
C PHE A 7 -6.82 0.75 -4.74
N VAL A 8 -6.78 2.07 -4.95
CA VAL A 8 -7.92 2.84 -5.46
C VAL A 8 -7.55 3.39 -6.84
N THR A 9 -8.36 3.10 -7.85
CA THR A 9 -8.14 3.55 -9.22
C THR A 9 -9.41 4.16 -9.76
N LEU A 10 -9.31 5.16 -10.64
CA LEU A 10 -10.48 5.65 -11.38
C LEU A 10 -11.15 4.46 -12.11
N LYS A 11 -12.45 4.54 -12.41
CA LYS A 11 -13.11 3.58 -13.29
C LYS A 11 -12.58 3.69 -14.71
N ALA A 12 -12.65 2.61 -15.49
CA ALA A 12 -12.10 2.58 -16.86
C ALA A 12 -12.70 3.66 -17.78
N VAL A 13 -13.96 4.03 -17.55
CA VAL A 13 -14.68 5.04 -18.35
C VAL A 13 -14.41 6.48 -17.92
N VAL A 14 -13.70 6.68 -16.81
CA VAL A 14 -13.42 8.02 -16.25
C VAL A 14 -12.10 8.53 -16.79
N ASN A 15 -12.12 9.76 -17.32
CA ASN A 15 -10.92 10.44 -17.80
C ASN A 15 -9.94 10.70 -16.65
N ASP A 16 -8.65 10.44 -16.88
CA ASP A 16 -7.58 10.60 -15.91
C ASP A 16 -6.55 11.66 -16.37
N PRO A 17 -6.76 12.95 -16.06
CA PRO A 17 -5.81 14.01 -16.41
C PRO A 17 -4.41 13.80 -15.82
N ALA A 18 -4.31 13.19 -14.63
CA ALA A 18 -3.04 12.93 -13.98
C ALA A 18 -2.25 11.84 -14.72
N GLY A 19 -2.91 10.73 -15.06
CA GLY A 19 -2.34 9.67 -15.89
C GLY A 19 -1.84 10.19 -17.24
N LEU A 20 -2.62 11.02 -17.92
CA LEU A 20 -2.22 11.66 -19.18
C LEU A 20 -0.97 12.53 -19.03
N THR A 21 -0.90 13.32 -17.95
CA THR A 21 0.25 14.18 -17.66
C THR A 21 1.51 13.34 -17.44
N ILE A 22 1.40 12.26 -16.66
CA ILE A 22 2.51 11.34 -16.39
C ILE A 22 2.97 10.65 -17.68
N ARG A 23 2.04 10.18 -18.51
CA ARG A 23 2.36 9.58 -19.82
C ARG A 23 3.15 10.55 -20.71
N GLY A 24 2.70 11.81 -20.79
CA GLY A 24 3.40 12.86 -21.53
C GLY A 24 4.81 13.09 -21.02
N GLY A 25 5.00 13.12 -19.70
CA GLY A 25 6.33 13.21 -19.07
C GLY A 25 7.24 12.02 -19.43
N LEU A 26 6.71 10.79 -19.39
CA LEU A 26 7.46 9.59 -19.78
C LEU A 26 7.87 9.62 -21.26
N HIS A 27 6.99 10.07 -22.15
CA HIS A 27 7.31 10.24 -23.57
C HIS A 27 8.38 11.29 -23.79
N ALA A 28 8.33 12.43 -23.08
CA ALA A 28 9.36 13.47 -23.15
C ALA A 28 10.74 12.97 -22.69
N LEU A 29 10.79 11.93 -21.85
CA LEU A 29 12.03 11.27 -21.41
C LEU A 29 12.48 10.15 -22.35
N GLY A 30 11.78 9.91 -23.47
CA GLY A 30 12.13 8.89 -24.48
C GLY A 30 11.47 7.52 -24.28
N PHE A 31 10.56 7.37 -23.32
CA PHE A 31 9.84 6.10 -23.08
C PHE A 31 8.60 5.97 -23.98
N GLU A 32 8.78 5.99 -25.30
CA GLU A 32 7.68 5.97 -26.28
C GLU A 32 6.83 4.67 -26.24
N SER A 33 7.37 3.58 -25.69
CA SER A 33 6.66 2.30 -25.56
C SER A 33 5.49 2.35 -24.58
N VAL A 34 5.40 3.38 -23.73
CA VAL A 34 4.31 3.53 -22.75
C VAL A 34 3.03 3.95 -23.49
N LYS A 35 2.06 3.05 -23.57
CA LYS A 35 0.80 3.29 -24.30
C LYS A 35 -0.24 4.01 -23.45
N ASP A 36 -0.30 3.71 -22.17
CA ASP A 36 -1.28 4.26 -21.25
C ASP A 36 -0.72 4.31 -19.82
N VAL A 37 -1.22 5.27 -19.04
CA VAL A 37 -0.89 5.43 -17.62
C VAL A 37 -2.15 5.81 -16.88
N ARG A 38 -2.38 5.13 -15.77
CA ARG A 38 -3.51 5.37 -14.87
C ARG A 38 -2.97 5.66 -13.48
N ALA A 39 -3.32 6.82 -12.95
CA ALA A 39 -2.97 7.24 -11.61
C ALA A 39 -4.05 6.80 -10.62
N GLY A 40 -3.60 6.40 -9.43
CA GLY A 40 -4.46 5.92 -8.36
C GLY A 40 -3.81 6.13 -7.00
N LYS A 41 -4.52 5.74 -5.95
CA LYS A 41 -4.04 5.79 -4.57
C LYS A 41 -3.63 4.39 -4.14
N TYR A 42 -2.56 4.30 -3.36
CA TYR A 42 -2.15 3.09 -2.68
C TYR A 42 -2.08 3.41 -1.18
N LEU A 43 -2.86 2.70 -0.39
CA LEU A 43 -3.04 2.96 1.04
C LEU A 43 -2.68 1.68 1.80
N VAL A 44 -1.84 1.82 2.82
CA VAL A 44 -1.50 0.72 3.73
C VAL A 44 -2.14 1.02 5.08
N ILE A 45 -2.95 0.09 5.57
CA ILE A 45 -3.72 0.24 6.81
C ILE A 45 -3.42 -0.96 7.70
N THR A 46 -2.98 -0.71 8.92
CA THR A 46 -2.91 -1.75 9.95
C THR A 46 -4.18 -1.68 10.79
N VAL A 47 -4.91 -2.80 10.85
CA VAL A 47 -6.16 -2.93 11.64
C VAL A 47 -5.98 -4.01 12.69
N ASP A 48 -6.56 -3.77 13.87
CA ASP A 48 -6.58 -4.78 14.94
C ASP A 48 -7.98 -5.36 15.06
N GLU A 49 -8.15 -6.53 14.43
CA GLU A 49 -9.41 -7.24 14.31
C GLU A 49 -9.17 -8.72 14.66
N PRO A 50 -10.20 -9.43 15.14
CA PRO A 50 -10.06 -10.75 15.75
C PRO A 50 -9.68 -11.85 14.74
N ASP A 51 -10.10 -11.69 13.48
CA ASP A 51 -9.84 -12.62 12.39
C ASP A 51 -9.82 -11.90 11.03
N GLU A 52 -9.50 -12.65 9.97
CA GLU A 52 -9.34 -12.11 8.63
C GLU A 52 -10.66 -11.58 8.05
N ASP A 53 -11.78 -12.23 8.36
CA ASP A 53 -13.10 -11.85 7.82
C ASP A 53 -13.56 -10.50 8.41
N HIS A 54 -13.40 -10.31 9.73
CA HIS A 54 -13.67 -9.03 10.39
C HIS A 54 -12.73 -7.93 9.88
N ALA A 55 -11.43 -8.22 9.75
CA ALA A 55 -10.45 -7.29 9.20
C ALA A 55 -10.80 -6.84 7.78
N ARG A 56 -11.18 -7.79 6.92
CA ARG A 56 -11.56 -7.52 5.54
C ARG A 56 -12.83 -6.68 5.45
N ALA A 57 -13.89 -7.08 6.14
CA ALA A 57 -15.14 -6.33 6.18
C ALA A 57 -14.92 -4.90 6.70
N ARG A 58 -14.09 -4.73 7.73
CA ARG A 58 -13.77 -3.42 8.29
C ARG A 58 -13.06 -2.51 7.29
N VAL A 59 -12.09 -3.04 6.55
CA VAL A 59 -11.34 -2.26 5.54
C VAL A 59 -12.20 -1.95 4.31
N GLU A 60 -13.06 -2.88 3.89
CA GLU A 60 -14.02 -2.65 2.80
C GLU A 60 -15.02 -1.55 3.16
N ASP A 61 -15.55 -1.55 4.38
CA ASP A 61 -16.39 -0.46 4.91
C ASP A 61 -15.68 0.89 4.84
N MET A 62 -14.42 0.96 5.29
CA MET A 62 -13.61 2.17 5.22
C MET A 62 -13.43 2.64 3.77
N ALA A 63 -13.18 1.69 2.86
CA ALA A 63 -13.01 1.99 1.45
C ALA A 63 -14.28 2.58 0.82
N HIS A 64 -15.44 2.01 1.12
CA HIS A 64 -16.74 2.50 0.64
C HIS A 64 -17.13 3.86 1.22
N GLN A 65 -16.80 4.12 2.48
CA GLN A 65 -17.21 5.35 3.16
C GLN A 65 -16.28 6.54 2.90
N LEU A 66 -14.98 6.29 2.68
CA LEU A 66 -14.00 7.36 2.65
C LEU A 66 -12.90 7.19 1.59
N LEU A 67 -12.30 6.00 1.49
CA LEU A 67 -11.04 5.87 0.73
C LEU A 67 -11.25 5.94 -0.78
N ALA A 68 -12.42 5.48 -1.25
CA ALA A 68 -12.80 5.46 -2.66
C ALA A 68 -14.15 6.16 -2.87
N ASN A 69 -14.22 7.01 -3.89
CA ASN A 69 -15.47 7.57 -4.37
C ASN A 69 -16.18 6.57 -5.29
N ALA A 70 -17.22 5.90 -4.78
CA ALA A 70 -17.95 4.85 -5.48
C ALA A 70 -18.55 5.25 -6.85
N VAL A 71 -18.71 6.54 -7.14
CA VAL A 71 -19.21 6.99 -8.45
C VAL A 71 -18.14 6.82 -9.52
N ILE A 72 -16.91 7.23 -9.23
CA ILE A 72 -15.84 7.41 -10.23
C ILE A 72 -14.59 6.54 -10.00
N GLU A 73 -14.45 5.91 -8.84
CA GLU A 73 -13.31 5.07 -8.46
C GLU A 73 -13.79 3.63 -8.20
N ASP A 74 -12.91 2.68 -8.49
CA ASP A 74 -12.96 1.30 -8.03
C ASP A 74 -11.83 1.09 -7.01
N PHE A 75 -11.98 0.09 -6.15
CA PHE A 75 -10.90 -0.31 -5.25
C PHE A 75 -10.73 -1.82 -5.16
N ARG A 76 -9.55 -2.23 -4.68
CA ARG A 76 -9.21 -3.61 -4.38
C ARG A 76 -8.44 -3.66 -3.08
N VAL A 77 -8.73 -4.65 -2.24
CA VAL A 77 -8.07 -4.87 -0.96
C VAL A 77 -7.27 -6.16 -1.01
N GLU A 78 -6.00 -6.08 -0.64
CA GLU A 78 -5.19 -7.25 -0.29
C GLU A 78 -4.92 -7.22 1.21
N LEU A 79 -5.22 -8.32 1.90
CA LEU A 79 -5.08 -8.40 3.36
C LEU A 79 -4.07 -9.50 3.70
N ARG A 80 -3.19 -9.22 4.68
CA ARG A 80 -2.26 -10.20 5.23
C ARG A 80 -2.20 -10.09 6.76
N PRO A 81 -2.04 -11.20 7.48
CA PRO A 81 -1.68 -11.15 8.89
C PRO A 81 -0.38 -10.35 9.05
N GLU A 82 -0.38 -9.37 9.93
CA GLU A 82 0.86 -8.68 10.29
C GLU A 82 1.47 -9.44 11.46
N PRO A 83 2.60 -10.17 11.26
CA PRO A 83 3.28 -10.74 12.40
C PRO A 83 3.68 -9.58 13.30
N ALA A 84 3.30 -9.66 14.57
CA ALA A 84 3.79 -8.72 15.57
C ALA A 84 5.30 -8.63 15.39
N LEU A 85 5.81 -7.45 15.02
CA LEU A 85 7.23 -7.20 14.87
C LEU A 85 7.92 -7.76 16.11
N GLN A 86 8.62 -8.88 15.97
CA GLN A 86 9.68 -9.21 16.91
C GLN A 86 10.71 -8.12 16.66
N SER A 87 10.71 -7.09 17.52
CA SER A 87 11.78 -6.10 17.56
C SER A 87 13.10 -6.85 17.46
N PRO A 88 14.04 -6.47 16.56
CA PRO A 88 15.38 -7.01 16.66
C PRO A 88 15.87 -6.71 18.07
N SER A 89 16.13 -7.79 18.82
CA SER A 89 16.62 -7.78 20.19
C SER A 89 17.76 -6.76 20.33
N PRO A 90 17.85 -5.97 21.42
CA PRO A 90 19.00 -5.12 21.62
C PRO A 90 20.23 -6.02 21.68
N ALA A 91 21.11 -5.90 20.68
CA ALA A 91 22.38 -6.60 20.70
C ALA A 91 23.09 -6.28 22.03
N ARG A 92 23.19 -7.30 22.87
CA ARG A 92 23.81 -7.27 24.19
C ARG A 92 25.13 -6.52 24.13
N GLY A 93 25.25 -5.49 24.96
CA GLY A 93 26.54 -5.18 25.58
C GLY A 93 27.00 -6.38 26.41
N GLY A 94 28.28 -6.72 26.32
CA GLY A 94 28.89 -7.79 27.12
C GLY A 94 30.30 -8.07 26.64
N GLY A 95 31.28 -7.56 27.39
CA GLY A 95 32.69 -7.63 27.04
C GLY A 95 33.37 -8.99 27.27
N GLN A 96 34.58 -9.06 26.74
CA GLN A 96 35.73 -9.88 27.13
C GLN A 96 36.91 -9.22 26.38
N GLY A 97 37.93 -8.66 27.04
CA GLY A 97 38.70 -9.26 28.11
C GLY A 97 39.82 -10.10 27.47
N GLY A 98 40.90 -9.45 27.06
CA GLY A 98 42.07 -10.10 26.46
C GLY A 98 43.34 -9.40 26.91
N GLY A 99 43.91 -9.89 28.02
CA GLY A 99 45.27 -9.55 28.45
C GLY A 99 46.30 -10.54 27.90
N GLY A 100 47.57 -10.13 27.97
CA GLY A 100 48.76 -10.92 27.70
C GLY A 100 49.35 -10.63 26.32
N SER A 101 50.63 -10.30 26.16
CA SER A 101 51.76 -10.14 27.10
C SER A 101 52.70 -9.07 26.55
#